data_AF-A0A016UZX4-F1
#
_entry.id   AF-A0A016UZX4-F1
#
_cell.length_a   1.000
_cell.length_b   1.000
_cell.length_c   1.000
_cell.angle_alpha   90.00
_cell.angle_beta   90.00
_cell.angle_gamma   90.00
#
_symmetry.space_group_name_H-M   'P 1'
#
loop_
_entity.id
_entity.type
_entity.pdbx_description
1 polymer ?
#
loop_
_entity_poly.entity_id
_entity_poly.type
_entity_poly.pdbx_seq_one_letter_code
_entity_poly.pdbx_strand_id
1 'polypeptide(L)'
;MISKSKSPVTFCHNDLQEGNILLPKASSGNIRLPSLCDEAPGGLSLAAFNPADPRLVLIDFEYASYNYRGFDFANHFVEYSIDYDILDHPHYKINPENFPEEEQLVEFFVNYLREFGGTPECQLYKKAEELVKETLPFVPVSHFFWGVWGLLQVELSPVGFGFAEYGRDRIGLYFQHRHLLDLFNVDQNVQ
;
A
#
# COMPACT_ATOMS: atom_id res chain seq x y z
N MET A 1 -18.56 8.75 -7.38
CA MET A 1 -17.52 8.27 -8.33
C MET A 1 -16.79 7.10 -7.70
N ILE A 2 -16.07 7.28 -6.59
CA ILE A 2 -15.49 6.17 -5.80
C ILE A 2 -16.56 5.20 -5.26
N SER A 3 -17.74 5.73 -4.88
CA SER A 3 -18.89 4.93 -4.42
C SER A 3 -19.42 3.89 -5.43
N LYS A 4 -18.96 3.94 -6.70
CA LYS A 4 -19.29 2.93 -7.72
C LYS A 4 -18.30 1.76 -7.74
N SER A 5 -17.18 1.87 -7.02
CA SER A 5 -16.17 0.81 -6.92
C SER A 5 -16.79 -0.47 -6.38
N LYS A 6 -16.41 -1.59 -6.99
CA LYS A 6 -16.73 -2.93 -6.52
C LYS A 6 -15.60 -3.54 -5.68
N SER A 7 -14.54 -2.78 -5.42
CA SER A 7 -13.48 -3.22 -4.51
C SER A 7 -14.11 -3.60 -3.16
N PRO A 8 -13.78 -4.77 -2.58
CA PRO A 8 -14.25 -5.14 -1.26
C PRO A 8 -13.84 -4.11 -0.20
N VAL A 9 -14.76 -3.82 0.72
CA VAL A 9 -14.48 -3.01 1.91
C VAL A 9 -13.90 -3.91 2.99
N THR A 10 -12.70 -3.60 3.46
CA THR A 10 -11.97 -4.34 4.50
C THR A 10 -11.39 -3.36 5.52
N PHE A 11 -10.85 -3.87 6.64
CA PHE A 11 -9.99 -3.05 7.48
C PHE A 11 -8.67 -2.82 6.75
N CYS A 12 -8.28 -1.55 6.59
CA CYS A 12 -7.12 -1.11 5.81
C CYS A 12 -6.21 -0.25 6.69
N HIS A 13 -4.91 -0.28 6.39
CA HIS A 13 -3.92 0.56 7.06
C HIS A 13 -4.03 2.02 6.61
N ASN A 14 -4.30 2.23 5.32
CA ASN A 14 -4.42 3.52 4.63
C ASN A 14 -3.13 4.33 4.48
N ASP A 15 -2.04 3.96 5.16
CA ASP A 15 -0.73 4.62 5.05
C ASP A 15 0.45 3.62 4.93
N LEU A 16 0.40 2.72 3.95
CA LEU A 16 1.46 1.71 3.72
C LEU A 16 2.71 2.27 3.01
N GLN A 17 3.33 3.30 3.58
CA GLN A 17 4.66 3.77 3.20
C GLN A 17 5.77 2.92 3.85
N GLU A 18 6.99 2.99 3.33
CA GLU A 18 8.14 2.22 3.81
C GLU A 18 8.51 2.50 5.27
N GLY A 19 8.24 3.71 5.77
CA GLY A 19 8.43 4.06 7.18
C GLY A 19 7.59 3.22 8.15
N ASN A 20 6.46 2.67 7.68
CA ASN A 20 5.51 1.90 8.47
C ASN A 20 5.69 0.38 8.33
N ILE A 21 6.72 -0.06 7.59
CA ILE A 21 7.03 -1.48 7.34
C ILE A 21 8.40 -1.79 7.93
N LEU A 22 8.41 -2.36 9.14
CA LEU A 22 9.64 -2.57 9.89
C LEU A 22 10.19 -3.99 9.74
N LEU A 23 11.52 -4.08 9.75
CA LEU A 23 12.25 -5.32 10.00
C LEU A 23 12.70 -5.39 11.47
N PRO A 24 12.09 -6.23 12.31
CA PRO A 24 12.45 -6.34 13.72
C PRO A 24 13.86 -6.88 13.92
N LYS A 25 14.61 -6.30 14.88
CA LYS A 25 15.90 -6.87 15.30
C LYS A 25 15.67 -8.16 16.09
N ALA A 26 16.59 -9.11 15.96
CA ALA A 26 16.58 -10.39 16.70
C ALA A 26 16.41 -10.27 18.22
N SER A 27 16.83 -9.16 18.81
CA SER A 27 16.74 -8.87 20.25
C SER A 27 15.40 -8.25 20.69
N SER A 28 14.47 -7.99 19.76
CA SER A 28 13.17 -7.38 20.03
C SER A 28 12.22 -8.45 20.58
N GLY A 29 12.37 -8.80 21.87
CA GLY A 29 11.70 -9.93 22.54
C GLY A 29 10.16 -9.89 22.62
N ASN A 30 9.49 -8.97 21.92
CA ASN A 30 8.05 -8.74 22.00
C ASN A 30 7.24 -9.28 20.80
N ILE A 31 7.89 -9.75 19.73
CA ILE A 31 7.16 -10.29 18.56
C ILE A 31 7.00 -11.79 18.72
N ARG A 32 6.07 -12.17 19.60
CA ARG A 32 5.60 -13.54 19.76
C ARG A 32 4.32 -13.73 18.95
N LEU A 33 4.45 -14.06 17.67
CA LEU A 33 3.36 -14.73 16.97
C LEU A 33 3.91 -15.91 16.19
N PRO A 34 3.54 -17.15 16.55
CA PRO A 34 3.57 -18.25 15.60
C PRO A 34 2.43 -18.00 14.61
N SER A 35 2.75 -17.80 13.33
CA SER A 35 1.78 -18.12 12.28
C SER A 35 1.56 -19.63 12.33
N LEU A 36 0.32 -20.05 12.07
CA LEU A 36 -0.13 -21.44 12.13
C LEU A 36 0.50 -22.25 10.99
N CYS A 37 1.76 -22.67 11.16
CA CYS A 37 2.40 -23.70 10.35
C CYS A 37 3.55 -24.31 11.13
N ASP A 38 3.21 -25.29 11.97
CA ASP A 38 3.86 -26.61 12.05
C ASP A 38 3.68 -27.20 13.44
N GLU A 39 3.01 -28.35 13.47
CA GLU A 39 3.08 -29.26 14.61
C GLU A 39 4.52 -29.77 14.76
N ALA A 40 5.32 -29.09 15.57
CA ALA A 40 6.52 -29.66 16.15
C ALA A 40 6.26 -29.97 17.64
N PRO A 41 6.34 -31.24 18.08
CA PRO A 41 6.17 -31.58 19.48
C PRO A 41 7.42 -31.19 20.26
N GLY A 42 7.31 -30.14 21.07
CA GLY A 42 8.27 -29.84 22.13
C GLY A 42 9.37 -28.86 21.75
N GLY A 43 9.25 -27.62 22.25
CA GLY A 43 10.33 -26.64 22.26
C GLY A 43 9.87 -25.27 21.77
N LEU A 44 9.61 -24.35 22.70
CA LEU A 44 9.48 -22.91 22.42
C LEU A 44 10.82 -22.40 21.89
N SER A 45 11.02 -22.43 20.56
CA SER A 45 12.22 -21.86 19.95
C SER A 45 12.14 -20.34 20.01
N LEU A 46 13.06 -19.74 20.77
CA LEU A 46 13.21 -18.31 21.01
C LEU A 46 13.89 -17.56 19.84
N ALA A 47 13.90 -18.13 18.63
CA ALA A 47 14.56 -17.52 17.47
C ALA A 47 13.58 -16.56 16.76
N ALA A 48 13.50 -15.32 17.24
CA ALA A 48 12.64 -14.29 16.66
C ALA A 48 13.15 -13.71 15.32
N PHE A 49 14.35 -14.08 14.88
CA PHE A 49 14.94 -13.63 13.62
C PHE A 49 15.63 -14.79 12.93
N ASN A 50 15.08 -15.19 11.79
CA ASN A 50 15.76 -16.04 10.84
C ASN A 50 16.28 -15.13 9.71
N PRO A 51 17.59 -14.94 9.51
CA PRO A 51 18.10 -14.16 8.38
C PRO A 51 17.72 -14.78 7.02
N ALA A 52 17.31 -16.05 6.99
CA ALA A 52 16.74 -16.70 5.81
C ALA A 52 15.21 -16.50 5.66
N ASP A 53 14.54 -15.93 6.66
CA ASP A 53 13.10 -15.62 6.67
C ASP A 53 12.82 -14.33 7.49
N PRO A 54 13.15 -13.16 6.92
CA PRO A 54 12.92 -11.87 7.57
C PRO A 54 11.42 -11.57 7.66
N ARG A 55 10.90 -11.48 8.89
CA ARG A 55 9.48 -11.19 9.14
C ARG A 55 9.22 -9.69 9.20
N LEU A 56 8.50 -9.17 8.22
CA LEU A 56 8.05 -7.77 8.20
C LEU A 56 6.90 -7.54 9.18
N VAL A 57 6.82 -6.32 9.73
CA VAL A 57 5.74 -5.91 10.64
C VAL A 57 5.24 -4.53 10.25
N LEU A 58 3.92 -4.42 10.15
CA LEU A 58 3.23 -3.15 9.95
C LEU A 58 3.00 -2.47 11.29
N ILE A 59 3.25 -1.16 11.36
CA ILE A 59 3.04 -0.31 12.53
C ILE A 59 2.30 0.97 12.12
N ASP A 60 1.95 1.79 13.11
CA ASP A 60 1.42 3.14 12.88
C ASP A 60 0.07 3.21 12.15
N PHE A 61 -0.94 2.56 12.75
CA PHE A 61 -2.31 2.49 12.24
C PHE A 61 -3.13 3.78 12.49
N GLU A 62 -2.49 4.95 12.53
CA GLU A 62 -3.14 6.24 12.83
C GLU A 62 -4.24 6.61 11.84
N TYR A 63 -4.08 6.24 10.57
CA TYR A 63 -5.06 6.45 9.51
C TYR A 63 -5.97 5.24 9.26
N ALA A 64 -5.81 4.16 10.02
CA ALA A 64 -6.48 2.90 9.75
C ALA A 64 -8.00 3.01 9.91
N SER A 65 -8.73 2.40 8.98
CA SER A 65 -10.19 2.42 8.97
C SER A 65 -10.74 1.31 8.09
N TYR A 66 -12.06 1.11 8.10
CA TYR A 66 -12.69 0.37 7.02
C TYR A 66 -12.64 1.18 5.73
N ASN A 67 -12.03 0.61 4.69
CA ASN A 67 -11.88 1.26 3.41
C ASN A 67 -11.96 0.23 2.27
N TYR A 68 -12.02 0.69 1.03
CA TYR A 68 -11.81 -0.16 -0.12
C TYR A 68 -10.38 -0.69 -0.12
N ARG A 69 -10.18 -2.00 -0.20
CA ARG A 69 -8.83 -2.58 -0.23
C ARG A 69 -7.98 -2.04 -1.37
N GLY A 70 -8.62 -1.69 -2.50
CA GLY A 70 -7.97 -1.06 -3.64
C GLY A 70 -7.26 0.25 -3.29
N PHE A 71 -7.73 0.98 -2.26
CA PHE A 71 -7.02 2.17 -1.77
C PHE A 71 -5.71 1.81 -1.08
N ASP A 72 -5.71 0.81 -0.20
CA ASP A 72 -4.50 0.40 0.53
C ASP A 72 -3.41 -0.07 -0.44
N PHE A 73 -3.80 -0.87 -1.44
CA PHE A 73 -2.91 -1.32 -2.50
C PHE A 73 -2.39 -0.16 -3.36
N ALA A 74 -3.29 0.70 -3.85
CA ALA A 74 -2.90 1.82 -4.69
C ALA A 74 -1.99 2.79 -3.93
N ASN A 75 -2.26 3.04 -2.65
CA ASN A 75 -1.40 3.86 -1.82
C ASN A 75 -0.01 3.25 -1.71
N HIS A 76 0.07 1.97 -1.36
CA HIS A 76 1.35 1.27 -1.25
C HIS A 76 2.18 1.34 -2.55
N PHE A 77 1.55 1.12 -3.71
CA PHE A 77 2.24 1.21 -4.99
C PHE A 77 2.63 2.63 -5.39
N VAL A 78 1.88 3.65 -4.98
CA VAL A 78 2.27 5.05 -5.17
C VAL A 78 3.53 5.37 -4.36
N GLU A 79 3.67 4.84 -3.15
CA GLU A 79 4.84 5.09 -2.30
C GLU A 79 6.14 4.47 -2.87
N TYR A 80 6.08 3.50 -3.79
CA TYR A 80 7.28 3.03 -4.52
C TYR A 80 7.95 4.16 -5.32
N SER A 81 7.17 5.16 -5.73
CA SER A 81 7.63 6.31 -6.48
C SER A 81 8.05 7.48 -5.60
N ILE A 82 7.95 7.40 -4.27
CA ILE A 82 8.23 8.53 -3.38
C ILE A 82 9.33 8.13 -2.40
N ASP A 83 10.43 8.86 -2.44
CA ASP A 83 11.57 8.66 -1.55
C ASP A 83 11.59 9.79 -0.52
N TYR A 84 11.52 9.44 0.77
CA TYR A 84 11.62 10.38 1.88
C TYR A 84 13.02 10.47 2.50
N ASP A 85 13.99 9.66 2.07
CA ASP A 85 15.39 9.73 2.55
C ASP A 85 16.20 10.79 1.78
N ILE A 86 15.65 12.00 1.72
CA ILE A 86 16.21 13.14 0.98
C ILE A 86 16.62 14.23 1.97
N LEU A 87 17.92 14.52 2.01
CA LEU A 87 18.49 15.50 2.93
C LEU A 87 18.16 16.95 2.55
N ASP A 88 18.11 17.25 1.26
CA ASP A 88 17.84 18.60 0.77
C ASP A 88 16.33 18.88 0.70
N HIS A 89 15.93 20.14 0.94
CA HIS A 89 14.55 20.57 0.73
C HIS A 89 14.08 20.24 -0.69
N PRO A 90 12.88 19.65 -0.91
CA PRO A 90 11.75 19.57 0.03
C PRO A 90 11.70 18.34 0.94
N HIS A 91 12.81 17.60 1.08
CA HIS A 91 12.92 16.38 1.89
C HIS A 91 12.10 15.19 1.38
N TYR A 92 11.76 15.22 0.09
CA TYR A 92 11.28 14.06 -0.65
C TYR A 92 11.69 14.18 -2.12
N LYS A 93 11.61 13.06 -2.84
CA LYS A 93 11.73 13.02 -4.30
C LYS A 93 10.70 12.07 -4.88
N ILE A 94 9.99 12.51 -5.91
CA ILE A 94 9.08 11.64 -6.67
C ILE A 94 9.78 11.18 -7.95
N ASN A 95 9.88 9.87 -8.13
CA ASN A 95 10.44 9.19 -9.30
C ASN A 95 9.33 8.30 -9.92
N PRO A 96 8.47 8.84 -10.81
CA PRO A 96 7.35 8.10 -11.38
C PRO A 96 7.76 6.81 -12.11
N GLU A 97 9.00 6.74 -12.61
CA GLU A 97 9.60 5.56 -13.23
C GLU A 97 9.78 4.37 -12.28
N ASN A 98 9.69 4.59 -10.96
CA ASN A 98 9.76 3.53 -9.95
C ASN A 98 8.38 2.94 -9.61
N PHE A 99 7.28 3.49 -10.17
CA PHE A 99 5.97 2.86 -10.00
C PHE A 99 6.04 1.43 -10.53
N PRO A 100 5.54 0.43 -9.78
CA PRO A 100 5.70 -0.97 -10.15
C PRO A 100 5.06 -1.28 -11.51
N GLU A 101 5.79 -2.01 -12.34
CA GLU A 101 5.32 -2.50 -13.63
C GLU A 101 4.19 -3.53 -13.47
N GLU A 102 3.42 -3.77 -14.53
CA GLU A 102 2.26 -4.67 -14.48
C GLU A 102 2.62 -6.06 -13.97
N GLU A 103 3.78 -6.61 -14.37
CA GLU A 103 4.25 -7.91 -13.89
C GLU A 103 4.49 -7.92 -12.37
N GLN A 104 5.04 -6.84 -11.82
CA GLN A 104 5.31 -6.71 -10.38
C GLN A 104 4.02 -6.56 -9.58
N LEU A 105 3.05 -5.81 -10.10
CA LEU A 105 1.71 -5.68 -9.52
C LEU A 105 1.00 -7.05 -9.47
N VAL A 106 1.05 -7.80 -10.58
CA VAL A 106 0.48 -9.15 -10.66
C VAL A 106 1.17 -10.08 -9.66
N GLU A 107 2.50 -10.06 -9.56
CA GLU A 107 3.24 -10.88 -8.62
C GLU A 107 2.87 -10.55 -7.16
N PHE A 108 2.76 -9.26 -6.81
CA PHE A 108 2.27 -8.84 -5.49
C PHE A 108 0.90 -9.45 -5.19
N PHE A 109 -0.05 -9.35 -6.13
CA PHE A 109 -1.39 -9.87 -5.93
C PHE A 109 -1.49 -11.40 -5.93
N VAL A 110 -0.63 -12.10 -6.67
CA VAL A 110 -0.52 -13.56 -6.57
C VAL A 110 -0.15 -13.96 -5.15
N ASN A 111 0.83 -13.29 -4.53
CA ASN A 111 1.23 -13.58 -3.15
C ASN A 111 0.15 -13.18 -2.14
N TYR A 112 -0.47 -12.01 -2.31
CA TYR A 112 -1.61 -11.59 -1.48
C TYR A 112 -2.77 -12.58 -1.52
N LEU A 113 -3.19 -13.03 -2.71
CA LEU A 113 -4.29 -13.98 -2.88
C LEU A 113 -3.95 -15.37 -2.32
N ARG A 114 -2.70 -15.80 -2.47
CA ARG A 114 -2.22 -17.08 -1.93
C ARG A 114 -2.29 -17.07 -0.39
N GLU A 115 -1.84 -15.99 0.24
CA GLU A 115 -1.89 -15.82 1.70
C GLU A 115 -3.32 -15.64 2.23
N PHE A 116 -4.14 -14.84 1.55
CA PHE A 116 -5.54 -14.62 1.93
C PHE A 116 -6.35 -15.92 1.91
N GLY A 117 -5.95 -16.88 1.06
CA GLY A 117 -6.64 -18.14 0.86
C GLY A 117 -7.94 -18.00 0.07
N GLY A 118 -8.54 -19.13 -0.30
CA GLY A 118 -9.82 -19.16 -1.00
C GLY A 118 -9.75 -18.96 -2.53
N THR A 119 -8.57 -18.69 -3.09
CA THR A 119 -8.34 -18.71 -4.55
C THR A 119 -7.52 -19.95 -4.91
N PRO A 120 -8.02 -20.86 -5.78
CA PRO A 120 -7.24 -22.00 -6.25
C PRO A 120 -5.96 -21.56 -6.99
N GLU A 121 -4.86 -22.32 -6.86
CA GLU A 121 -3.56 -21.99 -7.47
C GLU A 121 -3.68 -21.70 -8.98
N CYS A 122 -4.51 -22.48 -9.70
CA CYS A 122 -4.73 -22.31 -11.13
C CYS A 122 -5.47 -21.01 -11.53
N GLN A 123 -6.03 -20.27 -10.57
CA GLN A 123 -6.76 -19.02 -10.78
C GLN A 123 -6.01 -17.78 -10.27
N LEU A 124 -4.89 -17.94 -9.55
CA LEU A 124 -4.19 -16.83 -8.90
C LEU A 124 -3.81 -15.72 -9.87
N TYR A 125 -3.15 -16.06 -10.98
CA TYR A 125 -2.73 -15.07 -11.98
C TYR A 125 -3.90 -14.28 -12.57
N LYS A 126 -4.96 -14.97 -12.97
CA LYS A 126 -6.16 -14.30 -13.52
C LYS A 126 -6.82 -13.39 -12.48
N LYS A 127 -6.91 -13.83 -11.21
CA LYS A 127 -7.46 -13.02 -10.12
C LYS A 127 -6.55 -11.85 -9.74
N ALA A 128 -5.24 -12.02 -9.87
CA ALA A 128 -4.27 -10.95 -9.69
C ALA A 128 -4.43 -9.85 -10.75
N GLU A 129 -4.60 -10.20 -12.03
CA GLU A 129 -4.91 -9.22 -13.10
C GLU A 129 -6.23 -8.45 -12.84
N GLU A 130 -7.25 -9.15 -12.31
CA GLU A 130 -8.50 -8.51 -11.88
C GLU A 130 -8.26 -7.52 -10.72
N LEU A 131 -7.39 -7.86 -9.76
CA LEU A 131 -6.99 -6.99 -8.66
C LEU A 131 -6.18 -5.77 -9.11
N VAL A 132 -5.34 -5.89 -10.13
CA VAL A 132 -4.66 -4.73 -10.74
C VAL A 132 -5.70 -3.73 -11.24
N LYS A 133 -6.68 -4.20 -12.02
CA LYS A 133 -7.76 -3.35 -12.55
C LYS A 133 -8.66 -2.77 -11.44
N GLU A 134 -8.88 -3.52 -10.37
CA GLU A 134 -9.58 -3.04 -9.17
C GLU A 134 -8.82 -1.88 -8.47
N THR A 135 -7.49 -1.92 -8.51
CA THR A 135 -6.60 -1.04 -7.74
C THR A 135 -6.27 0.26 -8.46
N LEU A 136 -5.95 0.20 -9.76
CA LEU A 136 -5.54 1.38 -10.56
C LEU A 136 -6.43 2.63 -10.40
N PRO A 137 -7.77 2.52 -10.31
CA PRO A 137 -8.63 3.69 -10.15
C PRO A 137 -8.39 4.44 -8.83
N PHE A 138 -7.80 3.79 -7.83
CA PHE A 138 -7.47 4.39 -6.54
C PHE A 138 -6.12 5.11 -6.52
N VAL A 139 -5.26 4.98 -7.54
CA VAL A 139 -4.00 5.75 -7.67
C VAL A 139 -4.25 7.26 -7.60
N PRO A 140 -5.12 7.86 -8.44
CA PRO A 140 -5.46 9.28 -8.30
C PRO A 140 -6.17 9.59 -6.97
N VAL A 141 -6.87 8.63 -6.37
CA VAL A 141 -7.53 8.83 -5.06
C VAL A 141 -6.50 9.01 -3.95
N SER A 142 -5.44 8.19 -3.91
CA SER A 142 -4.31 8.36 -2.99
C SER A 142 -3.62 9.71 -3.20
N HIS A 143 -3.29 10.05 -4.45
CA HIS A 143 -2.71 11.36 -4.77
C HIS A 143 -3.56 12.54 -4.31
N PHE A 144 -4.88 12.49 -4.51
CA PHE A 144 -5.79 13.53 -4.05
C PHE A 144 -5.83 13.62 -2.52
N PHE A 145 -5.95 12.47 -1.84
CA PHE A 145 -6.01 12.39 -0.38
C PHE A 145 -4.76 13.02 0.26
N TRP A 146 -3.58 12.53 -0.10
CA TRP A 146 -2.32 13.01 0.45
C TRP A 146 -1.91 14.40 -0.05
N GLY A 147 -2.40 14.80 -1.23
CA GLY A 147 -2.25 16.16 -1.73
C GLY A 147 -3.00 17.18 -0.88
N VAL A 148 -4.26 16.90 -0.55
CA VAL A 148 -5.05 17.77 0.36
C VAL A 148 -4.46 17.75 1.77
N TRP A 149 -4.10 16.56 2.28
CA TRP A 149 -3.42 16.43 3.58
C TRP A 149 -2.14 17.26 3.63
N GLY A 150 -1.29 17.18 2.60
CA GLY A 150 -0.02 17.91 2.53
C GLY A 150 -0.25 19.42 2.58
N LEU A 151 -1.19 19.94 1.79
CA LEU A 151 -1.53 21.38 1.82
C LEU A 151 -2.05 21.84 3.18
N LEU A 152 -2.79 20.99 3.90
CA LEU A 152 -3.25 21.29 5.26
C LEU A 152 -2.08 21.31 6.26
N GLN A 153 -1.13 20.38 6.13
CA GLN A 153 0.04 20.31 7.03
C GLN A 153 0.97 21.52 6.93
N VAL A 154 0.92 22.31 5.85
CA VAL A 154 1.66 23.58 5.73
C VAL A 154 1.38 24.52 6.91
N GLU A 155 0.13 24.58 7.37
CA GLU A 155 -0.30 25.49 8.43
C GLU A 155 -0.27 24.84 9.83
N LEU A 156 -0.24 23.50 9.89
CA LEU A 156 -0.44 22.76 11.13
C LEU A 156 0.82 22.05 11.65
N SER A 157 1.70 21.62 10.74
CA SER A 157 2.81 20.76 11.09
C SER A 157 4.05 21.56 11.51
N PRO A 158 4.68 21.21 12.64
CA PRO A 158 5.99 21.75 13.00
C PRO A 158 7.15 20.99 12.32
N VAL A 159 6.87 19.92 11.56
CA VAL A 159 7.90 19.09 10.92
C VAL A 159 8.59 19.87 9.80
N GLY A 160 9.92 19.79 9.75
CA GLY A 160 10.74 20.40 8.69
C GLY A 160 10.67 19.63 7.38
N PHE A 161 9.47 19.56 6.78
CA PHE A 161 9.20 18.88 5.52
C PHE A 161 8.53 19.86 4.54
N GLY A 162 8.82 19.74 3.24
CA GLY A 162 8.27 20.60 2.19
C GLY A 162 6.80 20.29 1.87
N PHE A 163 5.89 20.47 2.85
CA PHE A 163 4.46 20.13 2.72
C PHE A 163 3.75 20.87 1.57
N ALA A 164 4.17 22.10 1.28
CA ALA A 164 3.54 22.91 0.26
C ALA A 164 3.87 22.39 -1.14
N GLU A 165 5.12 22.00 -1.38
CA GLU A 165 5.60 21.33 -2.58
C GLU A 165 4.94 19.96 -2.69
N TYR A 166 4.99 19.16 -1.62
CA TYR A 166 4.41 17.81 -1.60
C TYR A 166 2.92 17.83 -1.95
N GLY A 167 2.16 18.70 -1.30
CA GLY A 167 0.74 18.86 -1.57
C GLY A 167 0.46 19.22 -3.03
N ARG A 168 1.24 20.15 -3.61
CA ARG A 168 1.08 20.54 -5.03
C ARG A 168 1.46 19.42 -5.99
N ASP A 169 2.56 18.73 -5.75
CA ASP A 169 3.01 17.63 -6.61
C ASP A 169 2.01 16.47 -6.61
N ARG A 170 1.52 16.08 -5.43
CA ARG A 170 0.49 15.05 -5.29
C ARG A 170 -0.82 15.46 -5.97
N ILE A 171 -1.26 16.71 -5.84
CA ILE A 171 -2.45 17.20 -6.59
C ILE A 171 -2.19 17.22 -8.11
N GLY A 172 -0.98 17.56 -8.55
CA GLY A 172 -0.57 17.47 -9.95
C GLY A 172 -0.71 16.04 -10.49
N LEU A 173 -0.19 15.06 -9.76
CA LEU A 173 -0.30 13.63 -10.07
C LEU A 173 -1.76 13.15 -10.07
N TYR A 174 -2.60 13.63 -9.16
CA TYR A 174 -4.04 13.37 -9.21
C TYR A 174 -4.63 13.75 -10.57
N PHE A 175 -4.34 14.96 -11.07
CA PHE A 175 -4.87 15.40 -12.36
C PHE A 175 -4.28 14.63 -13.54
N GLN A 176 -3.00 14.23 -13.48
CA GLN A 176 -2.38 13.38 -14.50
C GLN A 176 -3.05 11.99 -14.58
N HIS A 177 -3.36 11.38 -13.43
CA HIS A 177 -3.94 10.04 -13.35
C HIS A 177 -5.48 10.03 -13.24
N ARG A 178 -6.15 11.19 -13.29
CA ARG A 178 -7.59 11.31 -13.10
C ARG A 178 -8.42 10.43 -14.03
N HIS A 179 -7.92 10.17 -15.24
CA HIS A 179 -8.56 9.30 -16.23
C HIS A 179 -8.77 7.86 -15.71
N LEU A 180 -7.96 7.39 -14.76
CA LEU A 180 -8.13 6.06 -14.15
C LEU A 180 -9.43 5.95 -13.34
N LEU A 181 -10.02 7.07 -12.88
CA LEU A 181 -11.32 7.06 -12.20
C LEU A 181 -12.47 6.59 -13.10
N ASP A 182 -12.31 6.68 -14.42
CA ASP A 182 -13.33 6.25 -15.37
C ASP A 182 -13.49 4.72 -15.39
N LEU A 183 -12.46 3.99 -14.97
CA LEU A 183 -12.49 2.53 -14.82
C LEU A 183 -13.53 2.06 -13.78
N PHE A 184 -13.92 2.92 -12.81
CA PHE A 184 -15.05 2.62 -11.93
C PHE A 184 -16.39 2.47 -12.68
N ASN A 185 -16.48 2.94 -13.92
CA ASN A 185 -17.72 2.92 -14.71
C ASN A 185 -17.75 1.84 -15.80
N VAL A 186 -16.64 1.15 -16.08
CA VAL A 186 -16.52 0.27 -17.26
C VAL A 186 -17.48 -0.93 -17.21
N ASP A 187 -17.90 -1.36 -16.02
CA ASP A 187 -18.87 -2.45 -15.84
C ASP A 187 -20.35 -2.06 -16.08
N GLN A 188 -20.67 -0.79 -16.38
CA GLN A 188 -22.07 -0.38 -16.63
C GLN A 188 -22.51 -0.49 -18.10
N ASN A 189 -21.60 -0.82 -19.02
CA ASN A 189 -21.90 -0.89 -20.45
C ASN A 189 -22.11 -2.33 -20.99
N VAL A 190 -22.33 -3.30 -20.10
CA VAL A 190 -22.75 -4.66 -20.46
C VAL A 190 -24.15 -4.92 -19.89
N GLN A 191 -25.15 -4.33 -20.53
CA GLN A 191 -26.57 -4.72 -20.44
C GLN A 191 -27.18 -4.68 -21.83
#